data_AF-A0A847WVI0-F1
#
_entry.id   AF-A0A847WVI0-F1
#
_cell.length_a   1.000
_cell.length_b   1.000
_cell.length_c   1.000
_cell.angle_alpha   90.00
_cell.angle_beta   90.00
_cell.angle_gamma   90.00
#
_symmetry.space_group_name_H-M   'P 1'
#
loop_
_entity.id
_entity.type
_entity.pdbx_description
1 polymer ?
#
loop_
_entity_poly.entity_id
_entity_poly.type
_entity_poly.pdbx_seq_one_letter_code
_entity_poly.pdbx_strand_id
1 'polypeptide(L)'
;MHPLIENVSELGPLNKKAVIAAASAALLLSFSSAAYAQCGGASWYGPGFHGKKAASGETFNENAMTAAHRTLPFGTKVQVTDQRTGKAVEVTINDRGPFHGKRIIDLSKAAATALGFRNRGVTSVCIAQQ
;
A
#
# COMPACT_ATOMS: atom_id res chain seq x y z
N MET A 1 -57.15 56.15 24.82
CA MET A 1 -55.88 56.89 24.61
C MET A 1 -54.76 55.97 25.09
N HIS A 2 -53.73 55.76 24.25
CA HIS A 2 -52.46 55.04 24.43
C HIS A 2 -51.78 55.24 25.83
N PRO A 3 -50.78 54.43 26.30
CA PRO A 3 -50.21 53.15 25.82
C PRO A 3 -49.58 52.20 26.91
N LEU A 4 -48.80 51.19 26.44
CA LEU A 4 -47.63 50.47 27.02
C LEU A 4 -47.74 49.83 28.42
N ILE A 5 -47.45 48.51 28.54
CA ILE A 5 -46.34 47.93 29.36
C ILE A 5 -45.98 46.53 28.81
N GLU A 6 -44.68 46.29 28.80
CA GLU A 6 -43.90 45.12 28.38
C GLU A 6 -44.37 43.78 28.95
N ASN A 7 -44.18 42.71 28.16
CA ASN A 7 -44.12 41.36 28.69
C ASN A 7 -42.93 40.64 28.03
N VAL A 8 -41.78 40.67 28.70
CA VAL A 8 -40.65 39.78 28.36
C VAL A 8 -40.18 39.09 29.62
N SER A 9 -41.02 38.18 30.11
CA SER A 9 -40.58 37.08 30.95
C SER A 9 -40.14 35.92 30.05
N GLU A 10 -39.00 35.33 30.40
CA GLU A 10 -38.54 33.96 30.07
C GLU A 10 -37.36 33.85 29.10
N LEU A 11 -36.14 34.03 29.63
CA LEU A 11 -34.99 33.25 29.19
C LEU A 11 -34.98 31.92 29.97
N GLY A 12 -35.71 30.93 29.45
CA GLY A 12 -35.64 29.53 29.87
C GLY A 12 -34.56 28.75 29.10
N PRO A 13 -34.00 27.67 29.69
CA PRO A 13 -32.72 27.10 29.30
C PRO A 13 -32.73 26.40 27.94
N LEU A 14 -31.64 26.58 27.20
CA LEU A 14 -31.46 26.06 25.84
C LEU A 14 -31.60 24.52 25.81
N ASN A 15 -32.49 24.05 24.94
CA ASN A 15 -32.84 22.66 24.69
C ASN A 15 -31.60 21.82 24.32
N LYS A 16 -31.42 20.66 24.99
CA LYS A 16 -30.31 19.69 24.81
C LYS A 16 -30.16 19.14 23.38
N LYS A 17 -31.02 19.53 22.43
CA LYS A 17 -30.87 19.21 21.00
C LYS A 17 -29.78 20.01 20.28
N ALA A 18 -29.28 21.11 20.86
CA ALA A 18 -28.23 21.92 20.25
C ALA A 18 -26.80 21.34 20.39
N VAL A 19 -26.59 20.31 21.22
CA VAL A 19 -25.27 19.68 21.35
C VAL A 19 -24.99 18.66 20.22
N ILE A 20 -25.98 18.36 19.37
CA ILE A 20 -25.82 17.46 18.20
C ILE A 20 -25.58 18.29 16.91
N ALA A 21 -24.89 19.42 17.00
CA ALA A 21 -24.59 20.26 15.84
C ALA A 21 -23.15 20.78 15.83
N ALA A 22 -22.18 20.00 16.36
CA ALA A 22 -20.76 20.30 16.20
C ALA A 22 -19.84 19.07 16.28
N ALA A 23 -20.35 17.86 16.08
CA ALA A 23 -19.55 16.63 16.07
C ALA A 23 -19.44 15.95 14.70
N SER A 24 -19.90 16.62 13.62
CA SER A 24 -19.96 16.02 12.27
C SER A 24 -19.00 16.66 11.26
N ALA A 25 -18.18 17.63 11.67
CA ALA A 25 -17.20 18.28 10.81
C ALA A 25 -15.74 17.88 11.11
N ALA A 26 -15.53 16.91 12.01
CA ALA A 26 -14.22 16.34 12.23
C ALA A 26 -13.93 15.28 11.17
N LEU A 27 -13.33 15.76 10.08
CA LEU A 27 -12.14 15.13 9.53
C LEU A 27 -12.38 13.87 8.66
N LEU A 28 -13.01 14.07 7.50
CA LEU A 28 -12.64 13.30 6.31
C LEU A 28 -11.21 13.69 5.90
N LEU A 29 -10.21 13.30 6.68
CA LEU A 29 -8.86 13.18 6.14
C LEU A 29 -8.93 12.04 5.13
N SER A 30 -9.17 12.39 3.88
CA SER A 30 -8.80 11.52 2.77
C SER A 30 -7.31 11.24 2.93
N PHE A 31 -6.97 10.06 3.44
CA PHE A 31 -5.62 9.55 3.37
C PHE A 31 -5.32 9.29 1.90
N SER A 32 -4.94 10.34 1.17
CA SER A 32 -4.24 10.18 -0.10
C SER A 32 -2.92 9.52 0.23
N SER A 33 -2.87 8.18 0.16
CA SER A 33 -1.62 7.46 0.16
C SER A 33 -0.78 8.06 -0.98
N ALA A 34 0.33 8.70 -0.65
CA ALA A 34 1.24 9.20 -1.67
C ALA A 34 1.62 8.01 -2.55
N ALA A 35 1.43 8.14 -3.86
CA ALA A 35 1.77 7.08 -4.82
C ALA A 35 3.24 6.71 -4.64
N TYR A 36 3.50 5.52 -4.12
CA TYR A 36 4.87 5.06 -3.91
C TYR A 36 5.41 4.53 -5.24
N ALA A 37 6.49 5.13 -5.71
CA ALA A 37 7.22 4.65 -6.87
C ALA A 37 8.72 4.59 -6.57
N GLN A 38 9.38 3.55 -7.07
CA GLN A 38 10.82 3.37 -6.88
C GLN A 38 11.41 2.57 -8.04
N CYS A 39 12.59 2.93 -8.51
CA CYS A 39 13.32 2.15 -9.52
C CYS A 39 14.64 1.62 -8.95
N GLY A 40 15.10 0.49 -9.49
CA GLY A 40 16.34 -0.15 -9.06
C GLY A 40 16.51 -1.55 -9.61
N GLY A 41 17.49 -2.29 -9.07
CA GLY A 41 17.74 -3.65 -9.49
C GLY A 41 16.65 -4.62 -9.01
N ALA A 42 16.35 -5.62 -9.81
CA ALA A 42 15.52 -6.76 -9.43
C ALA A 42 16.32 -8.05 -9.58
N SER A 43 16.00 -9.04 -8.75
CA SER A 43 16.39 -10.42 -8.99
C SER A 43 15.22 -11.36 -8.76
N TRP A 44 15.47 -12.67 -8.67
CA TRP A 44 14.49 -13.65 -8.30
C TRP A 44 15.06 -14.73 -7.38
N TYR A 45 14.18 -15.38 -6.61
CA TYR A 45 14.54 -16.49 -5.73
C TYR A 45 14.99 -17.71 -6.54
N GLY A 46 16.26 -18.07 -6.44
CA GLY A 46 16.81 -19.28 -7.03
C GLY A 46 16.18 -20.58 -6.48
N PRO A 47 16.64 -21.75 -6.96
CA PRO A 47 16.14 -23.03 -6.48
C PRO A 47 16.37 -23.22 -4.97
N GLY A 48 15.50 -24.02 -4.33
CA GLY A 48 15.64 -24.41 -2.92
C GLY A 48 14.97 -23.47 -1.91
N PHE A 49 14.20 -22.48 -2.35
CA PHE A 49 13.38 -21.64 -1.47
C PHE A 49 11.93 -22.13 -1.34
N HIS A 50 11.41 -22.85 -2.34
CA HIS A 50 10.04 -23.34 -2.33
C HIS A 50 9.74 -24.15 -1.06
N GLY A 51 8.59 -23.89 -0.43
CA GLY A 51 8.16 -24.56 0.80
C GLY A 51 8.76 -23.97 2.09
N LYS A 52 9.72 -23.06 2.01
CA LYS A 52 10.24 -22.34 3.19
C LYS A 52 9.28 -21.25 3.64
N LYS A 53 9.42 -20.80 4.88
CA LYS A 53 8.65 -19.68 5.42
C LYS A 53 9.22 -18.35 4.94
N ALA A 54 8.34 -17.52 4.40
CA ALA A 54 8.61 -16.10 4.14
C ALA A 54 8.49 -15.30 5.43
N ALA A 55 8.98 -14.06 5.44
CA ALA A 55 8.89 -13.16 6.58
C ALA A 55 7.45 -12.78 6.96
N SER A 56 6.47 -12.92 6.06
CA SER A 56 5.05 -12.80 6.40
C SER A 56 4.51 -13.97 7.24
N GLY A 57 5.23 -15.08 7.33
CA GLY A 57 4.77 -16.35 7.92
C GLY A 57 4.11 -17.31 6.91
N GLU A 58 3.83 -16.85 5.69
CA GLU A 58 3.32 -17.69 4.60
C GLU A 58 4.39 -18.69 4.13
N THR A 59 3.94 -19.82 3.57
CA THR A 59 4.83 -20.75 2.88
C THR A 59 5.13 -20.22 1.48
N PHE A 60 6.41 -19.99 1.18
CA PHE A 60 6.84 -19.46 -0.11
C PHE A 60 6.54 -20.43 -1.26
N ASN A 61 5.76 -19.95 -2.22
CA ASN A 61 5.46 -20.65 -3.46
C ASN A 61 6.19 -20.00 -4.63
N GLU A 62 7.16 -20.69 -5.24
CA GLU A 62 7.93 -20.16 -6.36
C GLU A 62 7.06 -19.89 -7.61
N ASN A 63 5.89 -20.53 -7.69
CA ASN A 63 4.94 -20.41 -8.78
C ASN A 63 3.85 -19.35 -8.53
N ALA A 64 3.85 -18.69 -7.36
CA ALA A 64 2.90 -17.61 -7.06
C ALA A 64 3.45 -16.24 -7.53
N MET A 65 2.57 -15.25 -7.70
CA MET A 65 2.96 -13.88 -8.06
C MET A 65 3.29 -13.05 -6.81
N THR A 66 4.42 -13.37 -6.18
CA THR A 66 4.88 -12.74 -4.93
C THR A 66 6.29 -12.18 -5.03
N ALA A 67 6.66 -11.34 -4.07
CA ALA A 67 7.97 -10.71 -4.00
C ALA A 67 8.41 -10.36 -2.56
N ALA A 68 9.72 -10.23 -2.39
CA ALA A 68 10.35 -9.60 -1.23
C ALA A 68 10.58 -8.11 -1.49
N HIS A 69 10.22 -7.28 -0.50
CA HIS A 69 10.60 -5.87 -0.45
C HIS A 69 10.97 -5.47 1.00
N ARG A 70 11.88 -4.50 1.15
CA ARG A 70 12.45 -4.10 2.46
C ARG A 70 11.41 -3.57 3.44
N THR A 71 10.59 -2.63 2.98
CA THR A 71 9.76 -1.80 3.87
C THR A 71 8.27 -1.83 3.56
N LEU A 72 7.87 -2.08 2.31
CA LEU A 72 6.47 -2.23 1.93
C LEU A 72 5.73 -3.22 2.86
N PRO A 73 4.54 -2.87 3.35
CA PRO A 73 3.72 -3.77 4.15
C PRO A 73 3.50 -5.11 3.45
N PHE A 74 3.36 -6.18 4.23
CA PHE A 74 2.93 -7.45 3.65
C PHE A 74 1.50 -7.32 3.13
N GLY A 75 1.19 -7.99 2.02
CA GLY A 75 -0.09 -7.88 1.32
C GLY A 75 -0.16 -6.71 0.32
N THR A 76 0.80 -5.78 0.33
CA THR A 76 0.84 -4.69 -0.66
C THR A 76 0.97 -5.27 -2.07
N LYS A 77 0.09 -4.82 -2.97
CA LYS A 77 0.17 -5.12 -4.41
C LYS A 77 1.01 -4.06 -5.11
N VAL A 78 1.88 -4.53 -5.98
CA VAL A 78 2.85 -3.69 -6.66
C VAL A 78 2.92 -4.07 -8.13
N GLN A 79 2.77 -3.08 -9.00
CA GLN A 79 3.13 -3.24 -10.41
C GLN A 79 4.64 -3.14 -10.55
N VAL A 80 5.25 -4.12 -11.22
CA VAL A 80 6.69 -4.20 -11.47
C VAL A 80 6.91 -4.15 -12.98
N THR A 81 7.57 -3.10 -13.45
CA THR A 81 7.81 -2.85 -14.87
C THR A 81 9.29 -3.01 -15.19
N ASP A 82 9.63 -3.89 -16.13
CA ASP A 82 10.99 -4.08 -16.63
C ASP A 82 11.37 -2.91 -17.55
N GLN A 83 12.41 -2.17 -17.17
CA GLN A 83 12.81 -0.95 -17.90
C GLN A 83 13.37 -1.24 -19.30
N ARG A 84 13.79 -2.48 -19.57
CA ARG A 84 14.38 -2.86 -20.85
C ARG A 84 13.32 -3.19 -21.90
N THR A 85 12.19 -3.76 -21.48
CA THR A 85 11.15 -4.28 -22.38
C THR A 85 9.81 -3.56 -22.24
N GLY A 86 9.60 -2.80 -21.17
CA GLY A 86 8.32 -2.17 -20.84
C GLY A 86 7.25 -3.16 -20.35
N LYS A 87 7.55 -4.46 -20.27
CA LYS A 87 6.62 -5.46 -19.72
C LYS A 87 6.39 -5.20 -18.24
N ALA A 88 5.17 -5.44 -17.78
CA ALA A 88 4.79 -5.29 -16.39
C ALA A 88 4.08 -6.53 -15.84
N VAL A 89 4.26 -6.79 -14.55
CA VAL A 89 3.53 -7.81 -13.79
C VAL A 89 3.07 -7.22 -12.47
N GLU A 90 1.95 -7.70 -11.93
CA GLU A 90 1.56 -7.41 -10.55
C GLU A 90 2.09 -8.51 -9.62
N VAL A 91 2.62 -8.13 -8.46
CA VAL A 91 3.03 -9.04 -7.40
C VAL A 91 2.50 -8.58 -6.04
N THR A 92 2.34 -9.53 -5.12
CA THR A 92 2.04 -9.25 -3.71
C THR A 92 3.31 -9.35 -2.88
N ILE A 93 3.57 -8.35 -2.03
CA ILE A 93 4.70 -8.37 -1.11
C ILE A 93 4.40 -9.34 0.04
N ASN A 94 5.20 -10.38 0.20
CA ASN A 94 5.04 -11.34 1.30
C ASN A 94 6.35 -11.73 1.99
N ASP A 95 7.48 -11.14 1.57
CA ASP A 95 8.77 -11.45 2.19
C ASP A 95 9.63 -10.18 2.35
N ARG A 96 10.76 -10.31 3.07
CA ARG A 96 11.69 -9.21 3.36
C ARG A 96 13.03 -9.41 2.67
N GLY A 97 13.61 -8.29 2.29
CA GLY A 97 14.81 -8.20 1.45
C GLY A 97 14.52 -7.37 0.21
N PRO A 98 15.46 -7.25 -0.74
CA PRO A 98 16.85 -7.70 -0.66
C PRO A 98 17.65 -6.91 0.38
N PHE A 99 18.58 -7.53 1.11
CA PHE A 99 19.39 -6.82 2.13
C PHE A 99 20.75 -6.31 1.63
N HIS A 100 21.15 -6.70 0.41
CA HIS A 100 22.45 -6.37 -0.14
C HIS A 100 22.36 -5.73 -1.53
N GLY A 101 23.26 -4.77 -1.77
CA GLY A 101 23.42 -4.09 -3.04
C GLY A 101 22.27 -3.12 -3.38
N LYS A 102 22.19 -2.74 -4.65
CA LYS A 102 21.25 -1.74 -5.18
C LYS A 102 19.92 -2.35 -5.67
N ARG A 103 19.65 -3.62 -5.35
CA ARG A 103 18.36 -4.24 -5.68
C ARG A 103 17.27 -3.69 -4.79
N ILE A 104 16.05 -3.63 -5.29
CA ILE A 104 14.88 -3.10 -4.59
C ILE A 104 13.81 -4.16 -4.35
N ILE A 105 13.78 -5.21 -5.17
CA ILE A 105 12.76 -6.25 -5.12
C ILE A 105 13.35 -7.58 -5.58
N ASP A 106 13.00 -8.66 -4.88
CA ASP A 106 13.32 -10.03 -5.28
C ASP A 106 12.01 -10.76 -5.61
N LEU A 107 11.86 -11.19 -6.86
CA LEU A 107 10.64 -11.75 -7.41
C LEU A 107 10.59 -13.28 -7.26
N SER A 108 9.40 -13.85 -7.23
CA SER A 108 9.24 -15.30 -7.41
C SER A 108 9.71 -15.75 -8.81
N LYS A 109 9.92 -17.05 -8.99
CA LYS A 109 10.26 -17.64 -10.28
C LYS A 109 9.16 -17.41 -11.32
N ALA A 110 7.89 -17.52 -10.93
CA ALA A 110 6.76 -17.22 -11.81
C ALA A 110 6.76 -15.76 -12.26
N ALA A 111 6.89 -14.80 -11.32
CA ALA A 111 6.91 -13.38 -11.64
C ALA A 111 8.11 -13.02 -12.55
N ALA A 112 9.30 -13.57 -12.29
CA ALA A 112 10.47 -13.35 -13.12
C ALA A 112 10.37 -13.98 -14.52
N THR A 113 9.65 -15.10 -14.64
CA THR A 113 9.36 -15.73 -15.93
C THR A 113 8.37 -14.89 -16.72
N ALA A 114 7.27 -14.46 -16.11
CA ALA A 114 6.25 -13.62 -16.73
C ALA A 114 6.81 -12.25 -17.17
N LEU A 115 7.64 -11.63 -16.33
CA LEU A 115 8.32 -10.38 -16.66
C LEU A 115 9.44 -10.58 -17.70
N GLY A 116 9.91 -11.81 -17.90
CA GLY A 116 10.82 -12.18 -18.99
C GLY A 116 12.30 -11.93 -18.69
N PHE A 117 12.72 -12.03 -17.43
CA PHE A 117 14.13 -11.87 -17.03
C PHE A 117 14.74 -13.05 -16.27
N ARG A 118 13.99 -14.13 -15.97
CA ARG A 118 14.49 -15.30 -15.23
C ARG A 118 15.87 -15.77 -15.68
N ASN A 119 16.05 -16.00 -16.99
CA ASN A 119 17.32 -16.53 -17.53
C ASN A 119 18.49 -15.54 -17.44
N ARG A 120 18.23 -14.23 -17.27
CA ARG A 120 19.27 -13.22 -17.04
C ARG A 120 19.67 -13.12 -15.56
N GLY A 121 18.87 -13.67 -14.65
CA GLY A 121 19.09 -13.58 -13.20
C GLY A 121 18.67 -12.23 -12.60
N VAL A 122 19.06 -11.13 -13.23
CA VAL A 122 18.78 -9.75 -12.79
C VAL A 122 18.27 -8.88 -13.92
N THR A 123 17.57 -7.79 -13.57
CA THR A 123 17.16 -6.73 -14.49
C THR A 123 16.96 -5.42 -13.75
N SER A 124 16.76 -4.32 -14.47
CA SER A 124 16.37 -3.03 -13.86
C SER A 124 14.85 -2.85 -13.99
N VAL A 125 14.19 -2.48 -12.90
CA VAL A 125 12.73 -2.33 -12.82
C VAL A 125 12.35 -1.01 -12.18
N CYS A 126 11.12 -0.57 -12.47
CA CYS A 126 10.40 0.38 -11.64
C CYS A 126 9.21 -0.32 -11.00
N ILE A 127 8.93 0.01 -9.74
CA ILE A 127 7.78 -0.49 -8.98
C ILE A 127 6.85 0.66 -8.63
N ALA A 128 5.54 0.40 -8.65
CA ALA A 128 4.51 1.33 -8.19
C ALA A 128 3.45 0.59 -7.38
N GLN A 129 3.09 1.11 -6.19
CA GLN A 129 1.97 0.58 -5.40
C GLN A 129 0.64 0.84 -6.12
N GLN A 130 -0.27 -0.13 -6.09
CA GLN A 130 -1.66 -0.03 -6.59
C GLN A 130 -2.62 0.32 -5.45
#